data_AF-A0A349U5A9-F1
#
_entry.id   AF-A0A349U5A9-F1
#
_cell.length_a   1.000
_cell.length_b   1.000
_cell.length_c   1.000
_cell.angle_alpha   90.00
_cell.angle_beta   90.00
_cell.angle_gamma   90.00
#
_symmetry.space_group_name_H-M   'P 1'
#
loop_
_entity.id
_entity.type
_entity.pdbx_description
1 polymer ?
#
loop_
_entity_poly.entity_id
_entity_poly.type
_entity_poly.pdbx_seq_one_letter_code
_entity_poly.pdbx_strand_id
1 'polypeptide(L)'
;MIVIDSCGWIEYLADGPLADDYAPYFAIPDEIVTPSIVVYEVTKKIWRKQGKEKTVFIVAQMQQTKIIPFDHHLAVAAAEVSLLRGLPMADAIVYTTGMECGCKVVTGDRHFKDLPGVVFISEENA
;
A
#
# COMPACT_ATOMS: atom_id res chain seq x y z
N MET A 1 6.27 -10.05 7.51
CA MET A 1 5.49 -9.66 6.31
C MET A 1 4.57 -8.50 6.60
N ILE A 2 4.55 -7.51 5.71
CA ILE A 2 3.78 -6.26 5.83
C ILE A 2 3.17 -5.90 4.47
N VAL A 3 2.08 -5.15 4.49
CA VAL A 3 1.56 -4.43 3.33
C VAL A 3 1.92 -2.97 3.48
N ILE A 4 2.46 -2.35 2.44
CA ILE A 4 2.65 -0.90 2.37
C ILE A 4 1.64 -0.38 1.34
N ASP A 5 0.81 0.58 1.74
CA ASP A 5 -0.21 1.16 0.88
C ASP A 5 0.39 2.10 -0.18
N SER A 6 -0.48 2.67 -1.02
CA SER A 6 -0.03 3.58 -2.07
C SER A 6 0.59 4.86 -1.50
N CYS A 7 0.12 5.37 -0.36
CA CYS A 7 0.73 6.51 0.33
C CYS A 7 2.19 6.24 0.72
N GLY A 8 2.48 5.11 1.37
CA GLY A 8 3.83 4.75 1.79
C GLY A 8 4.79 4.56 0.62
N TRP A 9 4.36 3.88 -0.45
CA TRP A 9 5.15 3.78 -1.68
C TRP A 9 5.46 5.15 -2.28
N ILE A 10 4.48 6.05 -2.32
CA ILE A 10 4.67 7.37 -2.92
C ILE A 10 5.57 8.25 -2.08
N GLU A 11 5.43 8.25 -0.76
CA GLU A 11 6.31 8.98 0.16
C GLU A 11 7.75 8.54 0.00
N TYR A 12 8.01 7.23 0.10
CA TYR A 12 9.35 6.67 -0.02
C TYR A 12 9.99 6.95 -1.40
N LEU A 13 9.26 6.74 -2.50
CA LEU A 13 9.77 6.94 -3.85
C LEU A 13 9.97 8.41 -4.23
N ALA A 14 9.26 9.33 -3.56
CA ALA A 14 9.35 10.75 -3.83
C ALA A 14 10.32 11.49 -2.90
N ASP A 15 11.00 10.80 -1.99
CA ASP A 15 11.80 11.41 -0.92
C ASP A 15 10.98 12.46 -0.14
N GLY A 16 9.74 12.06 0.20
CA GLY A 16 8.78 12.92 0.89
C GLY A 16 9.08 13.08 2.39
N PRO A 17 8.32 13.92 3.10
CA PRO A 17 8.57 14.23 4.52
C PRO A 17 8.60 13.01 5.45
N LEU A 18 7.88 11.94 5.09
CA LEU A 18 7.81 10.71 5.88
C LEU A 18 8.73 9.60 5.31
N ALA A 19 9.54 9.88 4.29
CA ALA A 19 10.34 8.85 3.62
C ALA A 19 11.25 8.08 4.58
N ASP A 20 11.88 8.78 5.52
CA ASP A 20 12.73 8.17 6.55
C ASP A 20 11.95 7.26 7.51
N ASP A 21 10.71 7.62 7.85
CA ASP A 21 9.83 6.78 8.67
C ASP A 21 9.39 5.52 7.92
N TYR A 22 9.22 5.62 6.59
CA TYR A 22 8.89 4.48 5.74
C TYR A 22 10.11 3.59 5.42
N ALA A 23 11.33 4.13 5.40
CA ALA A 23 12.53 3.43 4.95
C ALA A 23 12.78 2.08 5.66
N PRO A 24 12.58 1.93 7.00
CA PRO A 24 12.73 0.65 7.67
C PRO A 24 11.82 -0.46 7.13
N TYR A 25 10.63 -0.10 6.64
CA TYR A 25 9.66 -1.06 6.10
C TYR A 25 10.04 -1.54 4.68
N PHE A 26 10.90 -0.80 3.97
CA PHE A 26 11.40 -1.18 2.65
C PHE A 26 12.70 -2.02 2.68
N ALA A 27 13.24 -2.31 3.87
CA ALA A 27 14.56 -2.94 4.03
C ALA A 27 14.64 -4.37 3.47
N ILE A 28 13.53 -5.13 3.49
CA ILE A 28 13.49 -6.53 3.05
C ILE A 28 12.33 -6.72 2.06
N PRO A 29 12.57 -6.55 0.73
CA PRO A 29 11.51 -6.59 -0.28
C PRO A 29 10.66 -7.88 -0.29
N ASP A 30 11.27 -9.04 -0.01
CA ASP A 30 10.59 -10.34 0.04
C ASP A 30 9.55 -10.43 1.17
N GLU A 31 9.66 -9.58 2.20
CA GLU A 31 8.67 -9.49 3.27
C GLU A 31 7.53 -8.50 2.96
N ILE A 32 7.62 -7.77 1.87
CA ILE A 32 6.61 -6.80 1.46
C ILE A 32 5.58 -7.51 0.59
N VAL A 33 4.32 -7.40 0.99
CA VAL A 33 3.16 -7.81 0.24
C VAL A 33 2.58 -6.58 -0.45
N THR A 34 2.49 -6.62 -1.77
CA THR A 34 1.97 -5.49 -2.56
C THR A 34 0.68 -5.91 -3.27
N PRO A 35 -0.49 -5.44 -2.82
CA PRO A 35 -1.74 -5.64 -3.52
C PRO A 35 -1.65 -5.05 -4.94
N SER A 36 -2.18 -5.74 -5.96
CA SER A 36 -2.12 -5.25 -7.35
C SER A 36 -2.82 -3.90 -7.54
N ILE A 37 -3.77 -3.55 -6.66
CA ILE A 37 -4.40 -2.22 -6.65
C ILE A 37 -3.40 -1.11 -6.29
N VAL A 38 -2.45 -1.37 -5.39
CA VAL A 38 -1.38 -0.41 -5.02
C VAL A 38 -0.47 -0.18 -6.22
N VAL A 39 -0.12 -1.24 -6.96
CA VAL A 39 0.63 -1.11 -8.23
C VAL A 39 -0.09 -0.18 -9.19
N TYR A 40 -1.41 -0.32 -9.36
CA TYR A 40 -2.21 0.58 -10.19
C TYR A 40 -2.13 2.03 -9.72
N GLU A 41 -2.33 2.30 -8.43
CA GLU A 41 -2.37 3.66 -7.88
C GLU A 41 -1.03 4.38 -8.00
N VAL A 42 0.06 3.70 -7.60
CA VAL A 42 1.42 4.23 -7.67
C VAL A 42 1.81 4.49 -9.12
N THR A 43 1.61 3.50 -10.01
CA THR A 43 1.91 3.62 -11.44
C THR A 43 1.16 4.81 -12.05
N LYS A 44 -0.15 4.92 -11.81
CA LYS A 44 -0.98 6.02 -12.32
C LYS A 44 -0.50 7.38 -11.81
N LYS A 45 -0.18 7.49 -10.52
CA LYS A 45 0.25 8.75 -9.90
C LYS A 45 1.62 9.19 -10.40
N ILE A 46 2.59 8.29 -10.53
CA ILE A 46 3.92 8.59 -11.07
C ILE A 46 3.84 8.91 -12.55
N TRP A 47 3.12 8.11 -13.34
CA TRP A 47 2.96 8.36 -14.78
C TRP A 47 2.37 9.75 -15.02
N ARG A 48 1.32 10.12 -14.30
CA ARG A 48 0.71 11.46 -14.43
C ARG A 48 1.69 12.59 -14.11
N LYS A 49 2.59 12.41 -13.14
CA LYS A 49 3.54 13.46 -12.70
C LYS A 49 4.82 13.51 -13.53
N GLN A 50 5.32 12.35 -13.95
CA GLN A 50 6.70 12.19 -14.44
C GLN A 50 6.79 11.54 -15.83
N GLY A 51 5.66 11.11 -16.40
CA GLY A 51 5.60 10.44 -17.70
C GLY A 51 5.80 8.92 -17.63
N LYS A 52 5.48 8.26 -18.74
CA LYS A 52 5.48 6.79 -18.84
C LYS A 52 6.88 6.19 -18.64
N GLU A 53 7.90 6.78 -19.24
CA GLU A 53 9.27 6.25 -19.26
C GLU A 53 9.84 6.12 -17.85
N LYS A 54 9.68 7.16 -17.02
CA LYS A 54 10.14 7.14 -15.61
C LYS A 54 9.39 6.14 -14.74
N THR A 55 8.17 5.76 -15.13
CA THR A 55 7.34 4.83 -14.34
C THR A 55 7.81 3.38 -14.44
N VAL A 56 8.53 3.02 -15.51
CA VAL A 56 9.01 1.64 -15.73
C VAL A 56 9.90 1.16 -14.58
N PHE A 57 10.82 2.02 -14.11
CA PHE A 57 11.71 1.69 -13.00
C PHE A 57 10.95 1.48 -11.68
N ILE A 58 9.93 2.29 -11.42
CA ILE A 58 9.08 2.16 -10.22
C ILE A 58 8.35 0.82 -10.22
N VAL A 59 7.73 0.45 -11.35
CA VAL A 59 7.03 -0.84 -11.48
C VAL A 59 8.01 -1.99 -11.27
N ALA A 60 9.23 -1.89 -11.83
CA ALA A 60 10.26 -2.91 -11.64
C ALA A 60 10.68 -3.07 -10.16
N GLN A 61 10.71 -1.98 -9.37
CA GLN A 61 10.95 -2.07 -7.92
C GLN A 61 9.78 -2.75 -7.19
N MET A 62 8.54 -2.38 -7.49
CA MET A 62 7.36 -3.00 -6.87
C MET A 62 7.28 -4.50 -7.18
N GLN A 63 7.71 -4.92 -8.38
CA GLN A 63 7.76 -6.33 -8.80
C GLN A 63 8.76 -7.18 -8.02
N GLN A 64 9.69 -6.58 -7.27
CA GLN A 64 10.59 -7.31 -6.37
C GLN A 64 9.91 -7.70 -5.05
N THR A 65 8.68 -7.25 -4.82
CA THR A 65 7.87 -7.62 -3.66
C THR A 65 6.90 -8.74 -4.00
N LYS A 66 6.24 -9.31 -2.99
CA LYS A 66 5.21 -10.32 -3.20
C LYS A 66 3.92 -9.67 -3.69
N ILE A 67 3.72 -9.67 -5.01
CA ILE A 67 2.49 -9.16 -5.62
C ILE A 67 1.31 -10.10 -5.33
N ILE A 68 0.21 -9.54 -4.79
CA ILE A 68 -1.05 -10.26 -4.61
C ILE A 68 -2.07 -9.77 -5.64
N PRO A 69 -2.53 -10.63 -6.57
CA PRO A 69 -3.56 -10.27 -7.54
C PRO A 69 -4.90 -9.99 -6.85
N PHE A 70 -5.60 -8.94 -7.28
CA PHE A 70 -6.99 -8.72 -6.91
C PHE A 70 -7.92 -9.64 -7.72
N ASP A 71 -8.30 -10.77 -7.13
CA ASP A 71 -9.17 -11.77 -7.74
C ASP A 71 -10.61 -11.73 -7.19
N HIS A 72 -11.44 -12.67 -7.64
CA HIS A 72 -12.84 -12.76 -7.21
C HIS A 72 -13.02 -13.01 -5.70
N HIS A 73 -12.10 -13.72 -5.06
CA HIS A 73 -12.15 -13.98 -3.62
C HIS A 73 -11.92 -12.68 -2.85
N LEU A 74 -10.82 -11.98 -3.16
CA LEU A 74 -10.52 -10.69 -2.56
C LEU A 74 -11.59 -9.64 -2.88
N ALA A 75 -12.22 -9.70 -4.06
CA ALA A 75 -13.29 -8.76 -4.42
C ALA A 75 -14.50 -8.86 -3.50
N VAL A 76 -14.95 -10.09 -3.18
CA VAL A 76 -16.08 -10.30 -2.26
C VAL A 76 -15.69 -9.90 -0.84
N ALA A 77 -14.53 -10.34 -0.36
CA ALA A 77 -14.07 -10.02 1.00
C ALA A 77 -13.81 -8.51 1.19
N ALA A 78 -13.25 -7.82 0.20
CA ALA A 78 -13.03 -6.38 0.26
C ALA A 78 -14.35 -5.59 0.24
N ALA A 79 -15.36 -6.04 -0.50
CA ALA A 79 -16.67 -5.40 -0.47
C ALA A 79 -17.33 -5.49 0.91
N GLU A 80 -17.22 -6.65 1.58
CA GLU A 80 -17.71 -6.82 2.95
C GLU A 80 -16.98 -5.89 3.92
N VAL A 81 -15.64 -5.89 3.88
CA VAL A 81 -14.80 -5.00 4.70
C VAL A 81 -15.10 -3.53 4.45
N SER A 82 -15.29 -3.11 3.19
CA SER A 82 -15.64 -1.75 2.82
C SER A 82 -16.93 -1.30 3.52
N LEU A 83 -17.96 -2.14 3.50
CA LEU A 83 -19.24 -1.85 4.15
C LEU A 83 -19.14 -1.86 5.68
N LEU A 84 -18.42 -2.83 6.25
CA LEU A 84 -18.27 -2.97 7.71
C LEU A 84 -17.41 -1.87 8.34
N ARG A 85 -16.40 -1.37 7.61
CA ARG A 85 -15.40 -0.42 8.13
C ARG A 85 -15.54 0.98 7.56
N GLY A 86 -16.44 1.18 6.60
CA GLY A 86 -16.59 2.46 5.90
C GLY A 86 -15.38 2.83 5.03
N LEU A 87 -14.57 1.83 4.64
CA LEU A 87 -13.38 2.05 3.81
C LEU A 87 -13.78 2.26 2.34
N PRO A 88 -13.19 3.24 1.65
CA PRO A 88 -13.25 3.32 0.19
C PRO A 88 -12.77 2.03 -0.46
N MET A 89 -13.23 1.77 -1.70
CA MET A 89 -12.95 0.51 -2.41
C MET A 89 -11.46 0.13 -2.43
N ALA A 90 -10.57 1.05 -2.79
CA ALA A 90 -9.13 0.75 -2.87
C ALA A 90 -8.55 0.41 -1.49
N ASP A 91 -8.87 1.21 -0.48
CA ASP A 91 -8.42 1.03 0.90
C ASP A 91 -8.91 -0.30 1.49
N ALA A 92 -10.16 -0.66 1.20
CA ALA A 92 -10.72 -1.95 1.59
C ALA A 92 -9.97 -3.12 0.94
N ILE A 93 -9.62 -3.02 -0.34
CA ILE A 93 -8.81 -4.05 -1.02
C ILE A 93 -7.44 -4.18 -0.37
N VAL A 94 -6.77 -3.06 -0.08
CA VAL A 94 -5.46 -3.05 0.59
C VAL A 94 -5.55 -3.69 1.98
N TYR A 95 -6.51 -3.27 2.79
CA TYR A 95 -6.72 -3.78 4.14
C TYR A 95 -7.02 -5.29 4.13
N THR A 96 -7.98 -5.73 3.32
CA THR A 96 -8.36 -7.14 3.20
C THR A 96 -7.20 -8.00 2.73
N THR A 97 -6.42 -7.53 1.76
CA THR A 97 -5.22 -8.25 1.30
C THR A 97 -4.21 -8.45 2.43
N GLY A 98 -3.99 -7.42 3.24
CA GLY A 98 -3.14 -7.50 4.43
C GLY A 98 -3.64 -8.54 5.42
N MET A 99 -4.94 -8.50 5.75
CA MET A 99 -5.55 -9.43 6.71
C MET A 99 -5.49 -10.88 6.25
N GLU A 100 -5.82 -11.18 4.99
CA GLU A 100 -5.76 -12.54 4.44
C GLU A 100 -4.34 -13.10 4.39
N CYS A 101 -3.34 -12.23 4.20
CA CYS A 101 -1.92 -12.61 4.23
C CYS A 101 -1.34 -12.66 5.66
N GLY A 102 -2.13 -12.39 6.71
CA GLY A 102 -1.64 -12.28 8.09
C GLY A 102 -0.62 -11.16 8.30
N CYS A 103 -0.68 -10.11 7.48
CA CYS A 103 0.25 -9.00 7.45
C CYS A 103 -0.28 -7.81 8.26
N LYS A 104 0.63 -6.97 8.73
CA LYS A 104 0.29 -5.61 9.18
C LYS A 104 0.19 -4.68 7.97
N VAL A 105 -0.68 -3.67 8.02
CA VAL A 105 -0.78 -2.63 6.98
C VAL A 105 -0.10 -1.37 7.47
N VAL A 106 0.94 -0.93 6.78
CA VAL A 106 1.69 0.30 7.05
C VAL A 106 1.16 1.40 6.13
N THR A 107 0.69 2.49 6.72
CA THR A 107 0.01 3.57 5.97
C THR A 107 0.00 4.87 6.76
N GLY A 108 -0.06 5.99 6.05
CA GLY A 108 -0.34 7.32 6.59
C GLY A 108 -1.75 7.82 6.29
N ASP A 109 -2.59 6.99 5.67
CA ASP A 109 -3.98 7.32 5.37
C ASP A 109 -4.85 7.16 6.61
N ARG A 110 -5.55 8.24 6.97
CA ARG A 110 -6.42 8.29 8.15
C ARG A 110 -7.63 7.38 8.05
N HIS A 111 -8.02 6.92 6.87
CA HIS A 111 -9.09 5.92 6.72
C HIS A 111 -8.77 4.60 7.46
N PHE A 112 -7.48 4.29 7.61
CA PHE A 112 -7.01 3.10 8.31
C PHE A 112 -6.77 3.32 9.80
N LYS A 113 -6.86 4.57 10.26
CA LYS A 113 -6.61 4.92 11.66
C LYS A 113 -7.55 4.11 12.56
N ASP A 114 -6.98 3.51 13.59
CA ASP A 114 -7.66 2.65 14.58
C ASP A 114 -8.15 1.27 14.06
N LEU A 115 -7.84 0.89 12.82
CA LEU A 115 -8.13 -0.47 12.37
C LEU A 115 -7.14 -1.50 12.95
N PRO A 116 -7.61 -2.71 13.30
CA PRO A 116 -6.73 -3.79 13.76
C PRO A 116 -5.64 -4.13 12.74
N GLY A 117 -4.41 -4.37 13.23
CA GLY A 117 -3.30 -4.75 12.36
C GLY A 117 -2.72 -3.60 11.52
N VAL A 118 -3.13 -2.35 11.76
CA VAL A 118 -2.56 -1.18 11.11
C VAL A 118 -1.40 -0.60 11.91
N VAL A 119 -0.34 -0.23 11.20
CA VAL A 119 0.76 0.61 11.67
C VAL A 119 0.59 1.96 11.00
N PHE A 120 0.07 2.92 11.75
CA PHE A 120 -0.21 4.26 11.24
C PHE A 120 1.02 5.16 11.39
N ILE A 121 1.47 5.77 10.29
CA ILE A 121 2.59 6.70 10.24
C ILE A 121 2.06 8.11 9.99
N SER A 122 2.46 9.07 10.83
CA SER A 122 2.07 10.46 10.71
C SER A 122 3.13 11.38 11.30
N GLU A 123 3.20 12.60 10.79
CA GLU A 123 4.11 13.66 11.25
C GLU A 123 3.94 14.02 12.75
N GLU A 124 2.85 13.62 13.42
CA GLU A 124 2.64 13.85 14.86
C GLU A 124 3.63 13.08 15.76
N ASN A 125 4.43 12.16 15.21
CA ASN A 125 5.44 11.38 15.93
C ASN A 125 6.90 11.76 15.60
N ALA A 126 7.14 12.87 14.88
CA ALA A 126 8.48 13.37 14.55
C ALA A 126 8.95 14.47 15.53
#